data_AF-A0A9P4R7K0-F1
#
_entry.id   AF-A0A9P4R7K0-F1
#
_cell.length_a   1.000
_cell.length_b   1.000
_cell.length_c   1.000
_cell.angle_alpha   90.00
_cell.angle_beta   90.00
_cell.angle_gamma   90.00
#
_symmetry.space_group_name_H-M   'P 1'
#
loop_
_entity.id
_entity.type
_entity.pdbx_description
1 polymer ?
#
loop_
_entity_poly.entity_id
_entity_poly.type
_entity_poly.pdbx_seq_one_letter_code
_entity_poly.pdbx_strand_id
1 'polypeptide(L)'
;MKSFLFLLPLLGAFVLADDKCECPQVKCPANDAVALCKCLNSRETICKRHCPDYVPTYLPCPERPPTPTASAKPPKCTCETKYCPMAWPESCKCANNNAKECYDECGGDAPVYQVCDAAPTLVTRTVPAPKPSATHAVCGGGRGNYHTCADGFACIKKPGSTGCGPECDGYGICVKDKLCGGFAGFACDSGMSCIDDPRDDCDPKYGGADCGGLCMYNTYL
;
A
#
# COMPACT_ATOMS: atom_id res chain seq x y z
N MET A 1 -19.45 77.88 -30.36
CA MET A 1 -18.88 78.24 -31.68
C MET A 1 -17.39 78.46 -31.49
N LYS A 2 -16.57 77.69 -32.24
CA LYS A 2 -15.21 77.98 -32.76
C LYS A 2 -13.99 78.21 -31.82
N SER A 3 -12.91 77.57 -32.30
CA SER A 3 -11.46 77.69 -31.99
C SER A 3 -11.00 77.01 -30.69
N PHE A 4 -9.97 76.17 -30.67
CA PHE A 4 -8.62 76.25 -31.26
C PHE A 4 -8.12 74.83 -31.66
N LEU A 5 -7.60 74.60 -32.88
CA LEU A 5 -6.16 74.57 -33.25
C LEU A 5 -5.32 73.49 -32.55
N PHE A 6 -4.84 72.50 -33.33
CA PHE A 6 -3.51 71.85 -33.36
C PHE A 6 -3.64 70.54 -34.19
N LEU A 7 -3.35 70.55 -35.50
CA LEU A 7 -2.07 70.17 -36.12
C LEU A 7 -1.52 68.77 -35.73
N LEU A 8 -1.53 67.88 -36.73
CA LEU A 8 -0.72 66.65 -36.95
C LEU A 8 0.75 66.77 -36.48
N PRO A 9 1.60 65.71 -36.56
CA PRO A 9 1.44 64.27 -36.88
C PRO A 9 2.14 63.37 -35.82
N LEU A 10 2.26 62.04 -35.99
CA LEU A 10 3.55 61.31 -35.85
C LEU A 10 3.40 59.78 -35.95
N LEU A 11 4.06 59.22 -36.98
CA LEU A 11 5.01 58.10 -36.92
C LEU A 11 4.55 56.81 -36.18
N GLY A 12 4.30 55.69 -36.88
CA GLY A 12 5.30 55.07 -37.75
C GLY A 12 6.48 54.56 -36.92
N ALA A 13 6.25 53.58 -36.02
CA ALA A 13 7.35 52.80 -35.46
C ALA A 13 7.81 51.82 -36.54
N PHE A 14 8.64 52.35 -37.44
CA PHE A 14 9.66 51.57 -38.12
C PHE A 14 10.30 50.63 -37.10
N VAL A 15 10.29 49.32 -37.40
CA VAL A 15 11.25 48.38 -36.84
C VAL A 15 12.61 48.87 -37.32
N LEU A 16 13.26 49.70 -36.51
CA LEU A 16 14.67 49.95 -36.65
C LEU A 16 15.35 48.64 -36.29
N ALA A 17 15.75 47.90 -37.33
CA ALA A 17 16.84 46.95 -37.23
C ALA A 17 18.06 47.77 -36.81
N ASP A 18 18.26 47.90 -35.50
CA ASP A 18 19.55 48.22 -34.93
C ASP A 18 20.39 46.95 -35.11
N ASP A 19 21.59 47.06 -35.69
CA ASP A 19 22.53 45.96 -35.96
C ASP A 19 23.09 45.29 -34.69
N LYS A 20 22.31 45.28 -33.61
CA LYS A 20 22.68 44.81 -32.28
C LYS A 20 21.80 43.62 -31.93
N CYS A 21 22.39 42.44 -32.03
CA CYS A 21 21.78 41.19 -31.61
C CYS A 21 21.18 41.31 -30.19
N GLU A 22 19.89 41.01 -30.05
CA GLU A 22 19.16 41.18 -28.80
C GLU A 22 19.18 39.88 -27.98
N CYS A 23 19.60 39.97 -26.72
CA CYS A 23 19.71 38.80 -25.83
C CYS A 23 18.31 38.29 -25.43
N PRO A 24 18.10 36.95 -25.36
CA PRO A 24 16.86 36.40 -24.82
C PRO A 24 16.72 36.70 -23.32
N GLN A 25 15.51 37.10 -22.92
CA GLN A 25 15.19 37.40 -21.52
C GLN A 25 15.01 36.11 -20.71
N VAL A 26 15.68 36.00 -19.57
CA VAL A 26 15.50 34.90 -18.61
C VAL A 26 14.95 35.42 -17.29
N LYS A 27 14.00 34.69 -16.69
CA LYS A 27 13.47 35.01 -15.36
C LYS A 27 14.36 34.37 -14.30
N CYS A 28 15.08 35.19 -13.54
CA CYS A 28 15.88 34.72 -12.43
C CYS A 28 15.14 34.81 -11.10
N PRO A 29 15.32 33.84 -10.19
CA PRO A 29 14.74 33.89 -8.86
C PRO A 29 15.42 34.98 -8.03
N ALA A 30 14.65 35.86 -7.39
CA ALA A 30 15.16 36.96 -6.57
C ALA A 30 15.30 36.61 -5.07
N ASN A 31 14.89 35.40 -4.67
CA ASN A 31 14.80 34.97 -3.28
C ASN A 31 16.04 34.23 -2.74
N ASP A 32 17.00 33.85 -3.59
CA ASP A 32 18.28 33.24 -3.21
C ASP A 32 19.40 33.95 -3.98
N ALA A 33 20.29 34.64 -3.27
CA ALA A 33 21.39 35.42 -3.87
C ALA A 33 22.36 34.54 -4.69
N VAL A 34 22.55 33.28 -4.31
CA VAL A 34 23.39 32.33 -5.04
C VAL A 34 22.68 31.86 -6.30
N ALA A 35 21.39 31.51 -6.19
CA ALA A 35 20.59 31.09 -7.34
C ALA A 35 20.40 32.23 -8.36
N LEU A 36 20.20 33.46 -7.87
CA LEU A 36 20.14 34.68 -8.68
C LEU A 36 21.45 34.87 -9.44
N CYS A 37 22.60 34.84 -8.76
CA CYS A 37 23.89 35.03 -9.42
C CYS A 37 24.18 33.95 -10.47
N LYS A 38 23.93 32.67 -10.16
CA LYS A 38 24.10 31.57 -11.12
C LYS A 38 23.19 31.73 -12.33
N CYS A 39 21.96 32.18 -12.13
CA CYS A 39 21.02 32.45 -13.20
C CYS A 39 21.49 33.61 -14.09
N LEU A 40 22.00 34.70 -13.50
CA LEU A 40 22.56 35.83 -14.24
C LEU A 40 23.76 35.39 -15.09
N ASN A 41 24.72 34.64 -14.54
CA ASN A 41 25.85 34.13 -15.31
C ASN A 41 25.42 33.17 -16.45
N SER A 42 24.35 32.40 -16.22
CA SER A 42 23.79 31.54 -17.26
C SER A 42 23.18 32.35 -18.41
N ARG A 43 22.51 33.48 -18.10
CA ARG A 43 22.00 34.43 -19.10
C ARG A 43 23.10 34.97 -20.00
N GLU A 44 24.23 35.39 -19.42
CA GLU A 44 25.37 35.93 -20.17
C GLU A 44 25.91 34.90 -21.17
N THR A 45 25.98 33.63 -20.74
CA THR A 45 26.41 32.51 -21.60
C THR A 45 25.42 32.25 -22.74
N ILE A 46 24.12 32.30 -22.44
CA ILE A 46 23.08 32.15 -23.46
C ILE A 46 23.16 33.30 -24.46
N CYS A 47 23.38 34.54 -24.00
CA CYS A 47 23.50 35.66 -24.92
C CYS A 47 24.76 35.56 -25.80
N LYS A 48 25.92 35.14 -25.30
CA LYS A 48 27.09 34.88 -26.16
C LYS A 48 26.83 33.83 -27.24
N ARG A 49 26.06 32.80 -26.91
CA ARG A 49 25.70 31.75 -27.87
C ARG A 49 24.77 32.29 -28.96
N HIS A 50 23.88 33.22 -28.61
CA HIS A 50 22.95 33.84 -29.55
C HIS A 50 23.59 34.96 -30.36
N CYS A 51 24.49 35.72 -29.73
CA CYS A 51 25.16 36.91 -30.24
C CYS A 51 26.68 36.68 -30.17
N PRO A 52 27.33 36.25 -31.27
CA PRO A 52 28.76 35.91 -31.27
C PRO A 52 29.68 37.07 -30.88
N ASP A 53 29.27 38.31 -31.13
CA ASP A 53 30.05 39.52 -30.80
C ASP A 53 29.82 40.04 -29.38
N TYR A 54 28.83 39.51 -28.66
CA TYR A 54 28.58 39.88 -27.27
C TYR A 54 29.76 39.48 -26.37
N VAL A 55 30.06 40.26 -25.34
CA VAL A 55 31.12 39.93 -24.36
C VAL A 55 30.47 39.67 -23.00
N PRO A 56 30.39 38.40 -22.55
CA PRO A 56 29.83 38.03 -21.25
C PRO A 56 30.57 38.69 -20.09
N THR A 57 29.82 39.21 -19.13
CA THR A 57 30.38 39.67 -17.86
C THR A 57 29.96 38.73 -16.75
N TYR A 58 30.85 37.82 -16.37
CA TYR A 58 30.58 36.88 -15.29
C TYR A 58 30.84 37.51 -13.93
N LEU A 59 29.84 37.42 -13.06
CA LEU A 59 29.94 37.85 -11.67
C LEU A 59 30.50 36.69 -10.82
N PRO A 60 31.44 36.94 -9.90
CA PRO A 60 31.82 35.94 -8.92
C PRO A 60 30.62 35.71 -7.99
N CYS A 61 30.01 34.52 -8.09
CA CYS A 61 28.89 34.20 -7.23
C CYS A 61 29.37 33.89 -5.81
N PRO A 62 28.63 34.33 -4.78
CA PRO A 62 28.92 33.90 -3.43
C PRO A 62 28.84 32.37 -3.38
N GLU A 63 29.88 31.75 -2.83
CA GLU A 63 29.77 30.36 -2.41
C GLU A 63 28.64 30.31 -1.37
N ARG A 64 27.76 29.30 -1.47
CA ARG A 64 26.84 29.07 -0.35
C ARG A 64 27.73 28.97 0.89
N PRO A 65 27.40 29.66 2.00
CA PRO A 65 28.00 29.30 3.26
C PRO A 65 27.84 27.78 3.39
N PRO A 66 28.84 27.04 3.90
CA PRO A 66 28.63 25.64 4.20
C PRO A 66 27.29 25.58 4.93
N THR A 67 26.33 24.83 4.36
CA THR A 67 25.15 24.42 5.11
C THR A 67 25.69 24.02 6.47
N PRO A 68 25.19 24.55 7.59
CA PRO A 68 25.74 24.18 8.88
C PRO A 68 25.62 22.66 8.97
N THR A 69 26.73 21.98 8.70
CA THR A 69 26.97 20.61 9.12
C THR A 69 26.68 20.71 10.60
N ALA A 70 25.58 20.08 11.00
CA ALA A 70 25.00 20.18 12.32
C ALA A 70 26.14 20.33 13.33
N SER A 71 26.24 21.56 13.87
CA SER A 71 27.21 21.91 14.89
C SER A 71 27.19 20.77 15.88
N ALA A 72 28.36 20.17 16.12
CA ALA A 72 28.51 19.15 17.14
C ALA A 72 28.02 19.74 18.47
N LYS A 73 26.75 19.46 18.77
CA LYS A 73 26.12 19.65 20.05
C LYS A 73 26.88 18.75 21.05
N PRO A 74 27.02 19.14 22.33
CA PRO A 74 27.76 18.35 23.33
C PRO A 74 27.23 16.91 23.38
N PRO A 75 28.03 15.94 23.86
CA PRO A 75 27.99 14.56 23.40
C PRO A 75 26.54 14.07 23.36
N LYS A 76 26.12 13.64 22.16
CA LYS A 76 24.81 13.04 21.92
C LYS A 76 24.56 12.05 23.07
N CYS A 77 23.64 12.39 23.96
CA CYS A 77 23.26 11.48 25.01
C CYS A 77 22.77 10.20 24.32
N THR A 78 23.51 9.11 24.52
CA THR A 78 23.33 7.87 23.79
C THR A 78 22.55 6.96 24.72
N CYS A 79 21.27 6.78 24.42
CA CYS A 79 20.42 5.94 25.24
C CYS A 79 20.85 4.48 25.12
N GLU A 80 20.96 3.81 26.26
CA GLU A 80 21.27 2.38 26.31
C GLU A 80 20.15 1.60 25.62
N THR A 81 20.53 0.69 24.72
CA THR A 81 19.56 -0.16 24.03
C THR A 81 19.16 -1.31 24.94
N LYS A 82 18.01 -1.17 25.61
CA LYS A 82 17.40 -2.25 26.41
C LYS A 82 16.56 -3.15 25.51
N TYR A 83 16.76 -4.46 25.63
CA TYR A 83 16.01 -5.45 24.84
C TYR A 83 14.61 -5.67 25.42
N CYS A 84 13.60 -5.56 24.55
CA CYS A 84 12.22 -5.83 24.91
C CYS A 84 11.80 -7.25 24.50
N PRO A 85 10.88 -7.89 25.25
CA PRO A 85 10.27 -9.14 24.82
C PRO A 85 9.58 -8.97 23.46
N MET A 86 9.58 -10.01 22.63
CA MET A 86 8.84 -10.01 21.36
C MET A 86 7.39 -10.47 21.54
N ALA A 87 6.75 -10.05 22.64
CA ALA A 87 5.39 -10.46 23.01
C ALA A 87 4.52 -9.22 23.29
N TRP A 88 3.42 -9.06 22.55
CA TRP A 88 2.47 -7.96 22.77
C TRP A 88 1.52 -8.26 23.94
N PRO A 89 1.14 -7.28 24.79
CA PRO A 89 1.50 -5.86 24.79
C PRO A 89 2.79 -5.51 25.55
N GLU A 90 3.48 -6.51 26.11
CA GLU A 90 4.66 -6.30 26.95
C GLU A 90 5.84 -5.68 26.19
N SER A 91 5.98 -6.00 24.91
CA SER A 91 6.96 -5.38 23.99
C SER A 91 6.78 -3.87 23.87
N CYS A 92 5.53 -3.42 23.73
CA CYS A 92 5.15 -2.01 23.60
C CYS A 92 5.38 -1.25 24.90
N LYS A 93 4.95 -1.83 26.04
CA LYS A 93 5.16 -1.22 27.36
C LYS A 93 6.65 -1.03 27.65
N CYS A 94 7.45 -2.06 27.35
CA CYS A 94 8.90 -1.99 27.47
C CYS A 94 9.50 -0.89 26.59
N ALA A 95 9.10 -0.80 25.32
CA ALA A 95 9.61 0.24 24.41
C ALA A 95 9.25 1.66 24.89
N ASN A 96 8.03 1.87 25.38
CA ASN A 96 7.61 3.15 25.96
C ASN A 96 8.43 3.50 27.21
N ASN A 97 8.67 2.54 28.11
CA ASN A 97 9.48 2.75 29.29
C ASN A 97 10.93 3.11 28.92
N ASN A 98 11.54 2.41 27.96
CA ASN A 98 12.88 2.72 27.48
C ASN A 98 12.98 4.14 26.91
N ALA A 99 11.97 4.55 26.14
CA ALA A 99 11.91 5.91 25.59
C ALA A 99 11.74 6.97 26.71
N LYS A 100 10.93 6.68 27.73
CA LYS A 100 10.77 7.54 28.90
C LYS A 100 12.07 7.68 29.69
N GLU A 101 12.72 6.56 30.01
CA GLU A 101 13.97 6.56 30.78
C GLU A 101 15.08 7.28 30.02
N CYS A 102 15.21 7.03 28.72
CA CYS A 102 16.09 7.78 27.82
C CYS A 102 15.81 9.28 27.86
N TYR A 103 14.54 9.69 27.81
CA TYR A 103 14.17 11.10 27.95
C TYR A 103 14.48 11.68 29.34
N ASP A 104 14.26 10.91 30.41
CA ASP A 104 14.57 11.35 31.78
C ASP A 104 16.09 11.52 32.00
N GLU A 105 16.90 10.65 31.40
CA GLU A 105 18.37 10.69 31.51
C GLU A 105 19.00 11.75 30.59
N CYS A 106 18.49 11.87 29.36
CA CYS A 106 19.10 12.69 28.31
C CYS A 106 18.43 14.04 28.07
N GLY A 107 17.18 14.21 28.49
CA GLY A 107 16.31 15.29 28.06
C GLY A 107 16.07 15.31 26.54
N GLY A 108 15.39 16.34 26.06
CA GLY A 108 15.15 16.56 24.63
C GLY A 108 13.67 16.79 24.31
N ASP A 109 13.24 16.33 23.14
CA ASP A 109 11.83 16.32 22.77
C ASP A 109 11.13 15.15 23.47
N ALA A 110 9.93 15.38 24.02
CA ALA A 110 9.18 14.35 24.73
C ALA A 110 8.86 13.17 23.78
N PRO A 111 9.08 11.91 24.23
CA PRO A 111 8.80 10.75 23.40
C PRO A 111 7.30 10.59 23.18
N VAL A 112 6.92 10.22 21.95
CA VAL A 112 5.54 9.85 21.63
C VAL A 112 5.34 8.39 21.99
N TYR A 113 4.48 8.13 22.97
CA TYR A 113 4.19 6.77 23.43
C TYR A 113 3.19 6.06 22.53
N GLN A 114 3.40 4.76 22.32
CA GLN A 114 2.42 3.90 21.67
C GLN A 114 1.31 3.51 22.64
N VAL A 115 0.10 3.30 22.13
CA VAL A 115 -1.02 2.76 22.92
C VAL A 115 -0.82 1.24 23.01
N CYS A 116 -0.47 0.76 24.21
CA CYS A 116 -0.13 -0.64 24.47
C CYS A 116 -1.33 -1.45 24.98
N ASP A 117 -2.47 -1.30 24.33
CA ASP A 117 -3.65 -2.11 24.66
C ASP A 117 -3.35 -3.57 24.33
N ALA A 118 -3.85 -4.50 25.15
CA ALA A 118 -3.85 -5.89 24.76
C ALA A 118 -4.49 -6.00 23.37
N ALA A 119 -3.91 -6.81 22.48
CA ALA A 119 -4.59 -7.17 21.23
C ALA A 119 -6.04 -7.49 21.60
N PRO A 120 -7.05 -6.94 20.88
CA PRO A 120 -8.43 -7.11 21.27
C PRO A 120 -8.61 -8.59 21.52
N THR A 121 -8.90 -8.95 22.78
CA THR A 121 -9.23 -10.31 23.15
C THR A 121 -10.21 -10.74 22.10
N LEU A 122 -9.93 -11.81 21.35
CA LEU A 122 -10.84 -12.29 20.32
C LEU A 122 -12.16 -12.52 21.02
N VAL A 123 -13.04 -11.52 20.97
CA VAL A 123 -14.39 -11.64 21.48
C VAL A 123 -14.99 -12.59 20.47
N THR A 124 -15.27 -13.81 20.91
CA THR A 124 -16.09 -14.75 20.14
C THR A 124 -17.42 -14.05 19.91
N ARG A 125 -17.50 -13.29 18.82
CA ARG A 125 -18.75 -12.72 18.36
C ARG A 125 -19.54 -13.93 17.92
N THR A 126 -20.55 -14.29 18.70
CA THR A 126 -21.64 -15.14 18.23
C THR A 126 -22.36 -14.37 17.13
N VAL A 127 -21.75 -14.38 15.94
CA VAL A 127 -22.47 -14.11 14.71
C VAL A 127 -23.54 -15.19 14.67
N PRO A 128 -24.84 -14.86 14.71
CA PRO A 128 -25.86 -15.85 14.40
C PRO A 128 -25.45 -16.47 13.07
N ALA A 129 -25.28 -17.79 13.04
CA ALA A 129 -24.78 -18.51 11.86
C ALA A 129 -25.44 -17.89 10.63
N PRO A 130 -24.67 -17.38 9.64
CA PRO A 130 -25.27 -16.82 8.45
C PRO A 130 -26.23 -17.86 7.94
N LYS A 131 -27.52 -17.49 7.83
CA LYS A 131 -28.55 -18.37 7.27
C LYS A 131 -27.98 -18.87 5.95
N PRO A 132 -27.64 -20.17 5.81
CA PRO A 132 -26.88 -20.63 4.66
C PRO A 132 -27.72 -20.35 3.42
N SER A 133 -27.29 -19.38 2.63
CA SER A 133 -27.94 -18.95 1.42
C SER A 133 -26.91 -18.99 0.30
N ALA A 134 -26.69 -20.21 -0.19
CA ALA A 134 -26.52 -20.58 -1.59
C ALA A 134 -26.12 -22.06 -1.60
N THR A 135 -27.10 -22.90 -1.90
CA THR A 135 -26.99 -24.35 -2.04
C THR A 135 -25.92 -24.68 -3.10
N HIS A 136 -24.75 -25.15 -2.64
CA HIS A 136 -23.65 -25.70 -3.47
C HIS A 136 -23.08 -24.75 -4.53
N ALA A 137 -22.44 -23.66 -4.09
CA ALA A 137 -21.66 -22.81 -4.99
C ALA A 137 -20.64 -23.65 -5.79
N VAL A 138 -20.49 -23.32 -7.08
CA VAL A 138 -19.49 -23.98 -7.94
C VAL A 138 -18.11 -23.58 -7.45
N CYS A 139 -17.23 -24.57 -7.33
CA CYS A 139 -15.83 -24.39 -6.96
C CYS A 139 -14.92 -25.12 -7.95
N GLY A 140 -13.61 -24.93 -7.83
CA GLY A 140 -12.64 -25.51 -8.76
C GLY A 140 -12.65 -24.80 -10.12
N GLY A 141 -12.35 -25.54 -11.18
CA GLY A 141 -12.04 -24.99 -12.50
C GLY A 141 -10.56 -24.67 -12.64
N GLY A 142 -9.99 -24.87 -13.83
CA GLY A 142 -8.55 -24.81 -14.04
C GLY A 142 -7.90 -23.46 -13.69
N ARG A 143 -6.56 -23.43 -13.72
CA ARG A 143 -5.71 -22.37 -13.17
C ARG A 143 -6.05 -20.92 -13.57
N GLY A 144 -6.76 -20.70 -14.69
CA GLY A 144 -7.20 -19.38 -15.13
C GLY A 144 -8.49 -18.85 -14.50
N ASN A 145 -9.34 -19.71 -13.94
CA ASN A 145 -10.65 -19.37 -13.36
C ASN A 145 -10.99 -20.29 -12.19
N TYR A 146 -10.10 -20.34 -11.19
CA TYR A 146 -10.31 -21.16 -10.00
C TYR A 146 -11.33 -20.51 -9.06
N HIS A 147 -12.46 -21.18 -8.85
CA HIS A 147 -13.52 -20.75 -7.93
C HIS A 147 -13.24 -21.31 -6.52
N THR A 148 -12.99 -20.43 -5.56
CA THR A 148 -12.78 -20.81 -4.15
C THR A 148 -14.09 -20.86 -3.38
N CYS A 149 -14.18 -21.81 -2.44
CA CYS A 149 -15.27 -21.84 -1.47
C CYS A 149 -15.11 -20.79 -0.37
N ALA A 150 -16.21 -20.42 0.27
CA ALA A 150 -16.19 -19.59 1.47
C ALA A 150 -15.54 -20.33 2.66
N ASP A 151 -15.13 -19.58 3.68
CA ASP A 151 -14.51 -20.16 4.88
C ASP A 151 -15.40 -21.23 5.53
N GLY A 152 -14.80 -22.36 5.88
CA GLY A 152 -15.51 -23.51 6.45
C GLY A 152 -16.23 -24.40 5.43
N PHE A 153 -15.96 -24.23 4.13
CA PHE A 153 -16.44 -25.10 3.06
C PHE A 153 -15.29 -25.72 2.27
N ALA A 154 -15.41 -27.01 2.00
CA ALA A 154 -14.50 -27.76 1.16
C ALA A 154 -15.02 -27.84 -0.27
N CYS A 155 -14.13 -27.70 -1.25
CA CYS A 155 -14.45 -27.97 -2.64
C CYS A 155 -14.31 -29.46 -2.92
N ILE A 156 -15.42 -30.13 -3.23
CA ILE A 156 -15.41 -31.56 -3.56
C ILE A 156 -16.00 -31.81 -4.95
N LYS A 157 -15.64 -32.95 -5.53
CA LYS A 157 -16.35 -33.48 -6.70
C LYS A 157 -17.83 -33.66 -6.37
N LYS A 158 -18.71 -33.25 -7.28
CA LYS A 158 -20.15 -33.47 -7.13
C LYS A 158 -20.46 -34.97 -7.08
N PRO A 159 -21.12 -35.49 -6.04
CA PRO A 159 -21.56 -36.89 -6.00
C PRO A 159 -22.39 -37.25 -7.24
N GLY A 160 -22.07 -38.38 -7.88
CA GLY A 160 -22.75 -38.84 -9.10
C GLY A 160 -22.30 -38.19 -10.42
N SER A 161 -21.30 -37.30 -10.41
CA SER A 161 -20.71 -36.77 -11.66
C SER A 161 -19.74 -37.74 -12.32
N THR A 162 -19.73 -37.78 -13.65
CA THR A 162 -18.92 -38.69 -14.48
C THR A 162 -17.49 -38.20 -14.78
N GLY A 163 -17.13 -36.98 -14.40
CA GLY A 163 -15.78 -36.42 -14.57
C GLY A 163 -14.89 -36.60 -13.32
N CYS A 164 -13.60 -36.27 -13.40
CA CYS A 164 -12.68 -36.31 -12.26
C CYS A 164 -12.58 -34.97 -11.51
N GLY A 165 -13.69 -34.24 -11.38
CA GLY A 165 -13.84 -33.20 -10.36
C GLY A 165 -12.75 -32.09 -10.29
N PRO A 166 -12.67 -31.37 -9.15
CA PRO A 166 -11.64 -30.36 -8.91
C PRO A 166 -10.21 -30.94 -8.83
N GLU A 167 -10.05 -32.24 -8.60
CA GLU A 167 -8.76 -32.92 -8.57
C GLU A 167 -8.04 -32.95 -9.93
N CYS A 168 -8.79 -32.88 -11.04
CA CYS A 168 -8.26 -32.72 -12.41
C CYS A 168 -8.52 -31.34 -13.01
N ASP A 169 -8.46 -30.26 -12.22
CA ASP A 169 -8.77 -28.90 -12.68
C ASP A 169 -10.23 -28.73 -13.19
N GLY A 170 -11.13 -29.65 -12.87
CA GLY A 170 -12.56 -29.59 -13.19
C GLY A 170 -13.39 -28.84 -12.16
N TYR A 171 -14.70 -28.77 -12.38
CA TYR A 171 -15.62 -28.12 -11.44
C TYR A 171 -16.09 -29.06 -10.33
N GLY A 172 -16.25 -28.50 -9.14
CA GLY A 172 -16.81 -29.14 -7.95
C GLY A 172 -17.94 -28.32 -7.33
N ILE A 173 -18.34 -28.73 -6.13
CA ILE A 173 -19.32 -28.04 -5.29
C ILE A 173 -18.72 -27.75 -3.91
N CYS A 174 -19.06 -26.58 -3.36
CA CYS A 174 -18.74 -26.25 -1.98
C CYS A 174 -19.69 -27.00 -1.03
N VAL A 175 -19.12 -27.84 -0.16
CA VAL A 175 -19.83 -28.51 0.93
C VAL A 175 -19.26 -28.08 2.27
N LYS A 176 -20.06 -28.16 3.33
CA LYS A 176 -19.60 -27.77 4.66
C LYS A 176 -18.47 -28.70 5.08
N ASP A 177 -17.33 -28.14 5.48
CA ASP A 177 -16.16 -28.90 5.93
C ASP A 177 -16.38 -29.37 7.39
N LYS A 178 -17.36 -30.25 7.56
CA LYS A 178 -17.74 -30.87 8.83
C LYS A 178 -17.66 -32.37 8.67
N LEU A 179 -16.72 -32.98 9.40
CA LEU A 179 -16.61 -34.42 9.52
C LEU A 179 -17.91 -35.03 10.05
N CYS A 180 -18.38 -36.07 9.37
CA CYS A 180 -19.45 -36.95 9.82
C CYS A 180 -19.05 -38.42 9.66
N GLY A 181 -19.81 -39.32 10.27
CA GLY A 181 -19.47 -40.73 10.29
C GLY A 181 -18.16 -40.99 11.03
N GLY A 182 -17.33 -41.86 10.46
CA GLY A 182 -16.10 -42.30 11.11
C GLY A 182 -16.37 -43.29 12.24
N PHE A 183 -15.29 -43.85 12.81
CA PHE A 183 -15.37 -44.70 14.01
C PHE A 183 -16.10 -44.03 15.19
N ALA A 184 -16.04 -42.69 15.27
CA ALA A 184 -16.72 -41.90 16.30
C ALA A 184 -18.20 -41.61 16.00
N GLY A 185 -18.70 -41.92 14.79
CA GLY A 185 -20.10 -41.74 14.41
C GLY A 185 -20.59 -40.30 14.47
N PHE A 186 -19.78 -39.33 14.03
CA PHE A 186 -20.13 -37.91 14.10
C PHE A 186 -21.38 -37.59 13.27
N ALA A 187 -22.37 -36.92 13.89
CA ALA A 187 -23.63 -36.60 13.24
C ALA A 187 -23.58 -35.25 12.50
N CYS A 188 -24.31 -35.18 11.39
CA CYS A 188 -24.57 -33.92 10.71
C CYS A 188 -25.64 -33.09 11.42
N ASP A 189 -25.66 -31.79 11.11
CA ASP A 189 -26.70 -30.90 11.62
C ASP A 189 -28.07 -31.28 11.01
N SER A 190 -29.16 -30.83 11.62
CA SER A 190 -30.51 -31.14 11.16
C SER A 190 -30.73 -30.73 9.69
N GLY A 191 -31.27 -31.65 8.88
CA GLY A 191 -31.51 -31.46 7.45
C GLY A 191 -30.33 -31.77 6.53
N MET A 192 -29.21 -32.27 7.08
CA MET A 192 -28.05 -32.72 6.33
C MET A 192 -27.89 -34.25 6.39
N SER A 193 -27.35 -34.81 5.30
CA SER A 193 -26.96 -36.20 5.15
C SER A 193 -25.43 -36.30 5.12
N CYS A 194 -24.89 -37.34 5.75
CA CYS A 194 -23.47 -37.64 5.68
C CYS A 194 -23.18 -38.31 4.34
N ILE A 195 -22.31 -37.71 3.54
CA ILE A 195 -21.82 -38.28 2.28
C ILE A 195 -20.36 -38.69 2.42
N ASP A 196 -19.98 -39.72 1.69
CA ASP A 196 -18.60 -40.16 1.56
C ASP A 196 -17.69 -39.01 1.07
N ASP A 197 -16.48 -38.89 1.61
CA ASP A 197 -15.53 -37.85 1.19
C ASP A 197 -14.74 -38.32 -0.04
N PRO A 198 -15.00 -37.77 -1.25
CA PRO A 198 -14.32 -38.23 -2.46
C PRO A 198 -12.82 -37.88 -2.49
N ARG A 199 -12.31 -37.17 -1.47
CA ARG A 199 -10.89 -36.85 -1.30
C ARG A 199 -10.12 -37.94 -0.56
N ASP A 200 -10.81 -38.92 0.03
CA ASP A 200 -10.18 -40.07 0.67
C ASP A 200 -10.40 -41.36 -0.12
N ASP A 201 -9.64 -42.39 0.24
CA ASP A 201 -9.72 -43.73 -0.35
C ASP A 201 -10.66 -44.67 0.46
N CYS A 202 -11.42 -44.14 1.42
CA CYS A 202 -12.23 -44.90 2.36
C CYS A 202 -13.67 -45.02 1.86
N ASP A 203 -13.94 -46.00 0.99
CA ASP A 203 -15.32 -46.22 0.52
C ASP A 203 -16.16 -46.97 1.59
N PRO A 204 -17.24 -46.38 2.13
CA PRO A 204 -18.10 -47.03 3.12
C PRO A 204 -18.78 -48.31 2.60
N LYS A 205 -18.85 -48.53 1.28
CA LYS A 205 -19.36 -49.77 0.68
C LYS A 205 -18.36 -50.93 0.72
N TYR A 206 -17.06 -50.63 0.81
CA TYR A 206 -15.99 -51.64 0.76
C TYR A 206 -15.09 -51.63 2.01
N GLY A 207 -15.23 -50.63 2.89
CA GLY A 207 -14.35 -50.38 4.05
C GLY A 207 -15.05 -50.23 5.42
N GLY A 208 -16.39 -50.32 5.50
CA GLY A 208 -17.13 -50.39 6.77
C GLY A 208 -17.71 -49.06 7.29
N ALA A 209 -18.43 -49.13 8.42
CA ALA A 209 -19.14 -48.00 9.04
C ALA A 209 -18.21 -46.91 9.63
N ASP A 210 -16.90 -47.15 9.61
CA ASP A 210 -15.88 -46.31 10.22
C ASP A 210 -15.27 -45.29 9.24
N CYS A 211 -15.74 -45.20 8.00
CA CYS A 211 -15.30 -44.18 7.06
C CYS A 211 -15.88 -42.81 7.42
N GLY A 212 -15.00 -41.81 7.42
CA GLY A 212 -15.39 -40.41 7.59
C GLY A 212 -16.09 -39.88 6.35
N GLY A 213 -16.86 -38.82 6.51
CA GLY A 213 -17.55 -38.17 5.41
C GLY A 213 -17.76 -36.68 5.67
N LEU A 214 -18.49 -36.04 4.77
CA LEU A 214 -18.83 -34.63 4.83
C LEU A 214 -20.34 -34.41 4.90
N CYS A 215 -20.75 -33.41 5.68
CA CYS A 215 -22.15 -33.05 5.79
C CYS A 215 -22.66 -32.22 4.62
N MET A 216 -23.70 -32.72 3.94
CA MET A 216 -24.34 -32.07 2.80
C MET A 216 -25.86 -31.96 3.00
N TYR A 217 -26.51 -30.91 2.53
CA TYR A 217 -27.96 -30.76 2.67
C TYR A 217 -28.75 -31.75 1.79
N ASN A 218 -29.80 -32.35 2.36
CA ASN A 218 -30.57 -33.44 1.76
C ASN A 218 -31.47 -33.03 0.58
N THR A 219 -31.61 -31.74 0.26
CA THR A 219 -32.48 -31.24 -0.82
C THR A 219 -32.06 -31.72 -2.24
N TYR A 220 -31.03 -32.55 -2.35
CA TYR A 220 -30.45 -32.98 -3.63
C TYR A 220 -29.92 -34.43 -3.62
N LEU A 221 -30.34 -35.30 -2.69
CA LEU A 221 -30.20 -36.76 -2.84
C LEU A 221 -31.35 -37.34 -3.69
#